data_AF-A0A359H096-F1
#
_entry.id   AF-A0A359H096-F1
#
_cell.length_a   1.000
_cell.length_b   1.000
_cell.length_c   1.000
_cell.angle_alpha   90.00
_cell.angle_beta   90.00
_cell.angle_gamma   90.00
#
_symmetry.space_group_name_H-M   'P 1'
#
loop_
_entity.id
_entity.type
_entity.pdbx_description
1 polymer ?
#
loop_
_entity_poly.entity_id
_entity_poly.type
_entity_poly.pdbx_seq_one_letter_code
_entity_poly.pdbx_strand_id
1 'polypeptide(L)'
;AFFGMTSKFVEVTLSHKYREQTSDGTIAGGPMYYMEKGLNAKWLAVIFAIATVLSSFGTGNLPQINSIAAGLESTFSLDPLITASILSVLLALVIIGGITRIARVAAAVVPTMAFIYLVGAFAVIIPNIGNVLPSFISIFSDAFTGSAATGGFLGATFAYAFDRGVNRGLYSNEAGQGSAPIAHASARTDEPADEGMVSILEPFIDTIIICTITGLVILSSGVWKEKFDNEFQRADMNFVAG
;
A
#
# COMPACT_ATOMS: atom_id res chain seq x y z
N ALA A 1 6.25 1.86 8.16
CA ALA A 1 6.49 0.45 8.53
C ALA A 1 6.83 0.22 10.00
N PHE A 2 7.97 0.67 10.54
CA PHE A 2 8.40 0.29 11.90
C PHE A 2 7.29 0.44 12.98
N PHE A 3 6.75 1.65 13.15
CA PHE A 3 5.62 1.88 14.06
C PHE A 3 4.31 1.27 13.56
N GLY A 4 4.13 1.21 12.24
CA GLY A 4 2.94 0.66 11.60
C GLY A 4 2.76 -0.85 11.85
N MET A 5 3.86 -1.59 12.02
CA MET A 5 3.81 -3.01 12.41
C MET A 5 3.14 -3.19 13.77
N THR A 6 3.45 -2.34 14.74
CA THR A 6 2.81 -2.37 16.07
C THR A 6 1.33 -2.02 15.98
N SER A 7 0.97 -0.97 15.22
CA SER A 7 -0.43 -0.62 15.00
C SER A 7 -1.21 -1.80 14.38
N LYS A 8 -0.68 -2.38 13.31
CA LYS A 8 -1.31 -3.49 12.59
C LYS A 8 -1.42 -4.76 13.44
N PHE A 9 -0.40 -5.07 14.25
CA PHE A 9 -0.45 -6.15 15.24
C PHE A 9 -1.67 -5.99 16.17
N VAL A 10 -1.85 -4.80 16.75
CA VAL A 10 -2.96 -4.52 17.68
C VAL A 10 -4.30 -4.58 16.97
N GLU A 11 -4.43 -3.94 15.81
CA GLU A 11 -5.67 -3.91 15.05
C GLU A 11 -6.15 -5.32 14.66
N VAL A 12 -5.23 -6.16 14.17
CA VAL A 12 -5.52 -7.54 13.77
C VAL A 12 -5.86 -8.41 14.98
N THR A 13 -5.10 -8.30 16.07
CA THR A 13 -5.38 -9.03 17.31
C THR A 13 -6.79 -8.71 17.84
N LEU A 14 -7.17 -7.43 17.84
CA LEU A 14 -8.51 -7.01 18.28
C LEU A 14 -9.59 -7.47 17.32
N SER A 15 -9.38 -7.32 16.01
CA SER A 15 -10.33 -7.80 15.00
C SER A 15 -10.62 -9.29 15.17
N HIS A 16 -9.58 -10.08 15.41
CA HIS A 16 -9.69 -11.51 15.59
C HIS A 16 -10.41 -11.88 16.90
N LYS A 17 -10.15 -11.14 17.98
CA LYS A 17 -10.82 -11.31 19.27
C LYS A 17 -12.32 -10.99 19.25
N TYR A 18 -12.74 -9.97 18.49
CA TYR A 18 -14.12 -9.46 18.49
C TYR A 18 -14.99 -9.89 17.29
N ARG A 19 -14.43 -10.69 16.37
CA ARG A 19 -15.14 -11.24 15.20
C ARG A 19 -16.37 -12.06 15.56
N GLU A 20 -17.29 -12.19 14.60
CA GLU A 20 -18.49 -13.00 14.70
C GLU A 20 -18.57 -14.01 13.58
N GLN A 21 -19.22 -15.12 13.88
CA GLN A 21 -19.73 -15.99 12.85
C GLN A 21 -21.09 -15.47 12.38
N THR A 22 -21.20 -15.23 11.09
CA THR A 22 -22.45 -14.82 10.44
C THR A 22 -23.37 -16.02 10.25
N SER A 23 -24.64 -15.76 9.90
CA SER A 23 -25.66 -16.80 9.73
C SER A 23 -25.36 -17.81 8.61
N ASP A 24 -24.55 -17.41 7.62
CA ASP A 24 -24.07 -18.28 6.52
C ASP A 24 -22.80 -19.06 6.88
N GLY A 25 -22.32 -18.95 8.13
CA GLY A 25 -21.14 -19.63 8.63
C GLY A 25 -19.81 -18.93 8.28
N THR A 26 -19.84 -17.83 7.54
CA THR A 26 -18.64 -17.00 7.30
C THR A 26 -18.26 -16.22 8.56
N ILE A 27 -17.07 -15.61 8.55
CA ILE A 27 -16.55 -14.84 9.69
C ILE A 27 -16.49 -13.38 9.30
N ALA A 28 -17.10 -12.52 10.10
CA ALA A 28 -17.07 -11.08 9.94
C ALA A 28 -16.35 -10.45 11.13
N GLY A 29 -15.37 -9.60 10.85
CA GLY A 29 -14.60 -8.88 11.87
C GLY A 29 -13.98 -7.62 11.29
N GLY A 30 -13.32 -6.86 12.16
CA GLY A 30 -12.69 -5.60 11.80
C GLY A 30 -12.90 -4.52 12.86
N PRO A 31 -12.44 -3.29 12.60
CA PRO A 31 -12.53 -2.21 13.56
C PRO A 31 -13.93 -1.85 14.00
N MET A 32 -14.90 -1.91 13.09
CA MET A 32 -16.31 -1.73 13.43
C MET A 32 -16.78 -2.69 14.54
N TYR A 33 -16.30 -3.94 14.56
CA TYR A 33 -16.70 -4.94 15.56
C TYR A 33 -16.07 -4.68 16.93
N TYR A 34 -14.77 -4.39 17.00
CA TYR A 34 -14.15 -4.08 18.29
C TYR A 34 -14.55 -2.70 18.82
N MET A 35 -14.93 -1.75 17.96
CA MET A 35 -15.51 -0.46 18.39
C MET A 35 -16.90 -0.66 18.98
N GLU A 36 -17.75 -1.47 18.34
CA GLU A 36 -19.09 -1.74 18.88
C GLU A 36 -19.04 -2.57 20.17
N LYS A 37 -18.23 -3.63 20.23
CA LYS A 37 -18.25 -4.59 21.35
C LYS A 37 -17.19 -4.36 22.41
N GLY A 38 -16.01 -3.93 22.00
CA GLY A 38 -14.88 -3.69 22.91
C GLY A 38 -14.99 -2.33 23.58
N LEU A 39 -15.31 -1.29 22.81
CA LEU A 39 -15.43 0.08 23.29
C LEU A 39 -16.87 0.48 23.66
N ASN A 40 -17.88 -0.35 23.34
CA ASN A 40 -19.30 0.00 23.47
C ASN A 40 -19.68 1.29 22.71
N ALA A 41 -18.96 1.57 21.61
CA ALA A 41 -19.04 2.81 20.85
C ALA A 41 -19.63 2.56 19.46
N LYS A 42 -20.90 2.15 19.40
CA LYS A 42 -21.61 1.82 18.15
C LYS A 42 -21.60 2.97 17.13
N TRP A 43 -21.70 4.22 17.60
CA TRP A 43 -21.65 5.40 16.73
C TRP A 43 -20.31 5.49 15.98
N LEU A 44 -19.20 5.15 16.64
CA LEU A 44 -17.87 5.16 16.03
C LEU A 44 -17.71 4.01 15.04
N ALA A 45 -18.26 2.83 15.34
CA ALA A 45 -18.29 1.69 14.43
C ALA A 45 -19.02 2.02 13.12
N VAL A 46 -20.16 2.72 13.19
CA VAL A 46 -20.92 3.16 12.01
C VAL A 46 -20.12 4.16 11.18
N ILE A 47 -19.50 5.16 11.81
CA ILE A 47 -18.64 6.13 11.12
C ILE A 47 -17.48 5.42 10.43
N PHE A 48 -16.81 4.50 11.13
CA PHE A 48 -15.70 3.73 10.57
C PHE A 48 -16.14 2.88 9.38
N ALA A 49 -17.29 2.20 9.47
CA ALA A 49 -17.80 1.38 8.37
C ALA A 49 -18.10 2.22 7.12
N ILE A 50 -18.75 3.38 7.28
CA ILE A 50 -19.02 4.31 6.17
C ILE A 50 -17.71 4.81 5.57
N ALA A 51 -16.76 5.25 6.41
CA ALA A 51 -15.46 5.74 5.96
C ALA A 51 -14.67 4.65 5.21
N THR A 52 -14.73 3.40 5.68
CA THR A 52 -14.08 2.25 5.03
C THR A 52 -14.67 1.98 3.65
N VAL A 53 -15.99 2.01 3.51
CA VAL A 53 -16.65 1.85 2.20
C VAL A 53 -16.23 2.96 1.24
N LEU A 54 -16.23 4.22 1.68
CA LEU A 54 -15.78 5.34 0.84
C LEU A 54 -14.29 5.22 0.49
N SER A 55 -13.44 4.87 1.46
CA SER A 55 -12.00 4.66 1.27
C SER A 55 -11.71 3.53 0.28
N SER A 56 -12.53 2.47 0.25
CA SER A 56 -12.33 1.34 -0.68
C SER A 56 -12.34 1.75 -2.15
N PHE A 57 -13.11 2.78 -2.52
CA PHE A 57 -13.06 3.37 -3.86
C PHE A 57 -11.80 4.20 -4.07
N GLY A 58 -11.42 4.97 -3.05
CA GLY A 58 -10.32 5.92 -3.07
C GLY A 58 -8.93 5.27 -3.04
N THR A 59 -8.62 4.42 -2.06
CA THR A 59 -7.31 3.77 -1.95
C THR A 59 -7.29 2.42 -2.65
N GLY A 60 -8.38 1.67 -2.61
CA GLY A 60 -8.43 0.27 -3.06
C GLY A 60 -8.72 0.06 -4.56
N ASN A 61 -9.38 0.99 -5.25
CA ASN A 61 -9.85 0.77 -6.62
C ASN A 61 -9.34 1.79 -7.64
N LEU A 62 -9.74 3.07 -7.52
CA LEU A 62 -9.58 4.05 -8.59
C LEU A 62 -8.11 4.36 -8.95
N PRO A 63 -7.20 4.61 -7.99
CA PRO A 63 -5.80 4.89 -8.34
C PRO A 63 -5.07 3.66 -8.89
N GLN A 64 -5.46 2.46 -8.46
CA GLN A 64 -4.84 1.20 -8.89
C GLN A 64 -5.14 0.93 -10.36
N ILE A 65 -6.41 1.01 -10.77
CA ILE A 65 -6.80 0.80 -12.17
C ILE A 65 -6.23 1.89 -13.08
N ASN A 66 -6.22 3.15 -12.62
CA ASN A 66 -5.66 4.26 -13.38
C ASN A 66 -4.15 4.10 -13.59
N SER A 67 -3.40 3.67 -12.57
CA SER A 67 -1.96 3.45 -12.69
C SER A 67 -1.63 2.31 -13.65
N ILE A 68 -2.41 1.22 -13.62
CA ILE A 68 -2.25 0.09 -14.55
C ILE A 68 -2.58 0.53 -15.99
N ALA A 69 -3.70 1.23 -16.19
CA ALA A 69 -4.11 1.70 -17.50
C ALA A 69 -3.10 2.67 -18.12
N ALA A 70 -2.63 3.66 -17.35
CA ALA A 70 -1.60 4.60 -17.80
C ALA A 70 -0.27 3.90 -18.12
N GLY A 71 0.14 2.91 -17.31
CA GLY A 71 1.33 2.10 -17.57
C GLY A 71 1.24 1.30 -18.87
N LEU A 72 0.08 0.69 -19.14
CA LEU A 72 -0.15 -0.08 -20.37
C LEU A 72 -0.31 0.81 -21.61
N GLU A 73 -0.94 1.97 -21.47
CA GLU A 73 -1.05 2.96 -22.54
C GLU A 73 0.33 3.51 -22.93
N SER A 74 1.12 3.95 -21.96
CA SER A 74 2.47 4.50 -22.21
C SER A 74 3.45 3.46 -22.76
N THR A 75 3.36 2.20 -22.33
CA THR A 75 4.33 1.15 -22.72
C THR A 75 3.92 0.42 -24.00
N PHE A 76 2.62 0.17 -24.19
CA PHE A 76 2.09 -0.68 -25.25
C PHE A 76 1.04 0.00 -26.14
N SER A 77 0.74 1.29 -25.91
CA SER A 77 -0.29 2.06 -26.62
C SER A 77 -1.67 1.39 -26.58
N LEU A 78 -1.98 0.70 -25.47
CA LEU A 78 -3.28 0.10 -25.24
C LEU A 78 -4.27 1.14 -24.73
N ASP A 79 -5.46 1.16 -25.34
CA ASP A 79 -6.56 2.03 -24.92
C ASP A 79 -6.93 1.76 -23.45
N PRO A 80 -6.92 2.78 -22.57
CA PRO A 80 -7.35 2.67 -21.18
C PRO A 80 -8.73 2.03 -21.01
N LEU A 81 -9.69 2.26 -21.92
CA LEU A 81 -11.02 1.68 -21.86
C LEU A 81 -11.01 0.17 -22.05
N ILE A 82 -10.16 -0.34 -22.95
CA ILE A 82 -9.99 -1.78 -23.17
C ILE A 82 -9.37 -2.42 -21.93
N THR A 83 -8.31 -1.81 -21.40
CA THR A 83 -7.64 -2.26 -20.17
C THR A 83 -8.61 -2.33 -18.99
N ALA A 84 -9.37 -1.27 -18.75
CA ALA A 84 -10.35 -1.20 -17.67
C ALA A 84 -11.48 -2.23 -17.84
N SER A 85 -11.96 -2.43 -19.07
CA SER A 85 -13.03 -3.40 -19.37
C SER A 85 -12.58 -4.84 -19.09
N ILE A 86 -11.38 -5.22 -19.53
CA ILE A 86 -10.84 -6.56 -19.29
C ILE A 86 -10.62 -6.78 -17.79
N LEU A 87 -9.98 -5.83 -17.11
CA LEU A 87 -9.72 -5.94 -15.66
C LEU A 87 -11.02 -5.99 -14.85
N SER A 88 -12.06 -5.26 -15.25
CA SER A 88 -13.38 -5.30 -14.61
C SER A 88 -13.99 -6.71 -14.68
N VAL A 89 -13.96 -7.35 -15.86
CA VAL A 89 -14.47 -8.72 -16.03
C VAL A 89 -13.66 -9.71 -15.20
N LEU A 90 -12.32 -9.63 -15.24
CA LEU A 90 -11.46 -10.52 -14.45
C LEU A 90 -11.72 -10.36 -12.95
N LEU A 91 -11.84 -9.12 -12.46
CA LEU A 91 -12.13 -8.83 -11.07
C LEU A 91 -13.53 -9.35 -10.67
N ALA A 92 -14.53 -9.17 -11.52
CA ALA A 92 -15.88 -9.70 -11.28
C ALA A 92 -15.87 -11.23 -11.12
N LEU A 93 -15.12 -11.96 -11.96
CA LEU A 93 -14.97 -13.42 -11.85
C LEU A 93 -14.38 -13.85 -10.50
N VAL A 94 -13.50 -13.05 -9.91
CA VAL A 94 -12.89 -13.31 -8.59
C VAL A 94 -13.87 -12.95 -7.46
N ILE A 95 -14.44 -11.74 -7.48
CA ILE A 95 -15.28 -11.22 -6.39
C ILE A 95 -16.60 -11.99 -6.25
N ILE A 96 -17.26 -12.36 -7.36
CA ILE A 96 -18.54 -13.09 -7.33
C ILE A 96 -18.42 -14.43 -6.58
N GLY A 97 -17.21 -15.00 -6.51
CA GLY A 97 -16.96 -16.24 -5.75
C GLY A 97 -16.82 -16.08 -4.24
N GLY A 98 -16.88 -14.85 -3.71
CA GLY A 98 -16.74 -14.57 -2.28
C GLY A 98 -15.31 -14.71 -1.74
N ILE A 99 -15.17 -14.56 -0.42
CA ILE A 99 -13.87 -14.46 0.26
C ILE A 99 -12.96 -15.67 0.04
N THR A 100 -13.52 -16.87 -0.10
CA THR A 100 -12.75 -18.09 -0.33
C THR A 100 -12.09 -18.13 -1.71
N ARG A 101 -12.79 -17.60 -2.75
CA ARG A 101 -12.20 -17.45 -4.09
C ARG A 101 -11.16 -16.34 -4.11
N ILE A 102 -11.45 -15.20 -3.45
CA ILE A 102 -10.51 -14.09 -3.33
C ILE A 102 -9.20 -14.57 -2.69
N ALA A 103 -9.28 -15.25 -1.54
CA ALA A 103 -8.10 -15.77 -0.84
C ALA A 103 -7.30 -16.78 -1.70
N ARG A 104 -7.98 -17.67 -2.43
CA ARG A 104 -7.32 -18.64 -3.32
C ARG A 104 -6.57 -17.96 -4.46
N VAL A 105 -7.18 -16.96 -5.10
CA VAL A 105 -6.54 -16.23 -6.19
C VAL A 105 -5.39 -15.39 -5.66
N ALA A 106 -5.58 -14.67 -4.55
CA ALA A 106 -4.53 -13.89 -3.91
C ALA A 106 -3.33 -14.76 -3.51
N ALA A 107 -3.56 -15.95 -2.94
CA ALA A 107 -2.50 -16.88 -2.55
C ALA A 107 -1.64 -17.37 -3.73
N ALA A 108 -2.18 -17.36 -4.96
CA ALA A 108 -1.42 -17.68 -6.17
C ALA A 108 -0.76 -16.44 -6.80
N VAL A 109 -1.49 -15.32 -6.87
CA VAL A 109 -1.06 -14.09 -7.55
C VAL A 109 0.00 -13.35 -6.73
N VAL A 110 -0.17 -13.19 -5.42
CA VAL A 110 0.72 -12.39 -4.56
C VAL A 110 2.16 -12.93 -4.54
N PRO A 111 2.43 -14.24 -4.38
CA PRO A 111 3.80 -14.74 -4.45
C PRO A 111 4.39 -14.60 -5.86
N THR A 112 3.57 -14.83 -6.89
CA THR A 112 4.00 -14.75 -8.30
C THR A 112 4.37 -13.31 -8.68
N MET A 113 3.56 -12.32 -8.30
CA MET A 113 3.84 -10.91 -8.59
C MET A 113 5.10 -10.44 -7.85
N ALA A 114 5.30 -10.84 -6.60
CA ALA A 114 6.48 -10.49 -5.82
C ALA A 114 7.75 -11.08 -6.45
N PHE A 115 7.68 -12.34 -6.91
CA PHE A 115 8.80 -12.98 -7.59
C PHE A 115 9.15 -12.26 -8.90
N ILE A 116 8.17 -12.00 -9.78
CA ILE A 116 8.38 -11.28 -11.04
C ILE A 116 8.97 -9.89 -10.78
N TYR A 117 8.44 -9.18 -9.78
CA TYR A 117 8.93 -7.87 -9.39
C TYR A 117 10.39 -7.91 -8.94
N LEU A 118 10.76 -8.85 -8.07
CA LEU A 118 12.12 -9.00 -7.58
C LEU A 118 13.09 -9.34 -8.71
N VAL A 119 12.72 -10.22 -9.64
CA VAL A 119 13.53 -10.53 -10.82
C VAL A 119 13.78 -9.28 -11.66
N GLY A 120 12.73 -8.50 -11.96
CA GLY A 120 12.86 -7.24 -12.70
C GLY A 120 13.71 -6.21 -11.96
N ALA A 121 13.51 -6.06 -10.65
CA ALA A 121 14.29 -5.14 -9.83
C ALA A 121 15.78 -5.51 -9.81
N PHE A 122 16.11 -6.80 -9.64
CA PHE A 122 17.49 -7.26 -9.69
C PHE A 122 18.11 -7.16 -11.08
N ALA A 123 17.32 -7.30 -12.15
CA ALA A 123 17.79 -7.05 -13.50
C ALA A 123 18.26 -5.59 -13.70
N VAL A 124 17.73 -4.62 -12.94
CA VAL A 124 18.20 -3.23 -12.93
C VAL A 124 19.34 -3.00 -11.93
N ILE A 125 19.24 -3.56 -10.73
CA ILE A 125 20.21 -3.35 -9.65
C ILE A 125 21.56 -4.00 -9.96
N ILE A 126 21.60 -5.22 -10.50
CA ILE A 126 22.86 -5.96 -10.73
C ILE A 126 23.80 -5.22 -11.70
N PRO A 127 23.34 -4.73 -12.87
CA PRO A 127 24.17 -3.88 -13.73
C PRO A 127 24.62 -2.56 -13.06
N ASN A 128 23.84 -2.06 -12.11
CA ASN A 128 24.10 -0.81 -11.38
C ASN A 128 24.63 -1.03 -9.96
N ILE A 129 25.24 -2.18 -9.68
CA ILE A 129 25.60 -2.57 -8.30
C ILE A 129 26.56 -1.56 -7.63
N GLY A 130 27.45 -0.95 -8.42
CA GLY A 130 28.36 0.09 -7.94
C GLY A 130 27.65 1.34 -7.41
N ASN A 131 26.41 1.59 -7.87
CA ASN A 131 25.60 2.73 -7.43
C ASN A 131 24.71 2.41 -6.23
N VAL A 132 24.61 1.15 -5.80
CA VAL A 132 23.72 0.76 -4.68
C VAL A 132 24.16 1.41 -3.37
N LEU A 133 25.44 1.29 -3.01
CA LEU A 133 25.95 1.87 -1.76
C LEU A 133 25.88 3.41 -1.79
N PRO A 134 26.32 4.11 -2.86
CA PRO A 134 26.10 5.55 -2.99
C PRO A 134 24.63 5.96 -2.86
N SER A 135 23.70 5.21 -3.49
CA SER A 135 22.26 5.47 -3.40
C SER A 135 21.73 5.29 -1.99
N PHE A 136 22.19 4.28 -1.26
CA PHE A 136 21.76 4.05 0.11
C PHE A 136 22.24 5.18 1.04
N ILE A 137 23.48 5.64 0.85
CA ILE A 137 24.02 6.79 1.59
C ILE A 137 23.23 8.06 1.26
N SER A 138 22.88 8.26 -0.02
CA SER A 138 22.17 9.46 -0.47
C SER A 138 20.79 9.61 0.16
N ILE A 139 20.08 8.51 0.44
CA ILE A 139 18.79 8.53 1.17
C ILE A 139 18.92 9.27 2.50
N PHE A 140 20.02 9.04 3.23
CA PHE A 140 20.25 9.69 4.52
C PHE A 140 20.91 11.06 4.35
N SER A 141 21.92 11.21 3.50
CA SER A 141 22.56 12.52 3.33
C SER A 141 21.59 13.55 2.79
N ASP A 142 20.85 13.22 1.72
CA ASP A 142 20.03 14.20 0.99
C ASP A 142 18.78 14.58 1.79
N ALA A 143 18.31 13.71 2.69
CA ALA A 143 17.26 14.05 3.64
C ALA A 143 17.71 15.13 4.65
N PHE A 144 19.01 15.20 4.97
CA PHE A 144 19.56 16.11 5.99
C PHE A 144 20.49 17.20 5.42
N THR A 145 20.79 17.20 4.12
CA THR A 145 21.64 18.21 3.47
C THR A 145 20.84 19.16 2.60
N GLY A 146 20.89 20.44 2.95
CA GLY A 146 20.37 21.56 2.19
C GLY A 146 21.35 22.71 2.37
N SER A 147 21.68 23.40 1.28
CA SER A 147 22.74 24.40 1.27
C SER A 147 22.52 25.49 2.33
N ALA A 148 23.59 25.81 3.06
CA ALA A 148 23.64 26.55 4.32
C ALA A 148 23.18 28.03 4.32
N ALA A 149 22.46 28.52 3.31
CA ALA A 149 22.03 29.92 3.28
C ALA A 149 20.76 30.22 4.09
N THR A 150 19.89 29.24 4.36
CA THR A 150 18.58 29.48 5.00
C THR A 150 18.03 28.20 5.63
N GLY A 151 18.05 28.08 6.96
CA GLY A 151 17.47 26.92 7.68
C GLY A 151 16.00 26.61 7.32
N GLY A 152 15.28 27.54 6.70
CA GLY A 152 13.93 27.34 6.16
C GLY A 152 13.84 26.39 4.96
N PHE A 153 14.81 26.37 4.04
CA PHE A 153 14.78 25.48 2.87
C PHE A 153 15.13 24.02 3.25
N LEU A 154 16.07 23.87 4.19
CA LEU A 154 16.40 22.60 4.85
C LEU A 154 15.17 22.00 5.53
N GLY A 155 14.49 22.80 6.37
CA GLY A 155 13.27 22.37 7.05
C GLY A 155 12.14 22.03 6.09
N ALA A 156 11.92 22.83 5.03
CA ALA A 156 10.88 22.58 4.04
C ALA A 156 11.13 21.32 3.21
N THR A 157 12.39 21.08 2.80
CA THR A 157 12.76 19.87 2.02
C THR A 157 12.62 18.61 2.87
N PHE A 158 13.11 18.63 4.11
CA PHE A 158 12.93 17.51 5.04
C PHE A 158 11.45 17.27 5.35
N ALA A 159 10.68 18.32 5.68
CA ALA A 159 9.25 18.20 5.95
C ALA A 159 8.48 17.65 4.75
N TYR A 160 8.81 18.09 3.54
CA TYR A 160 8.21 17.57 2.32
C TYR A 160 8.56 16.09 2.09
N ALA A 161 9.84 15.72 2.19
CA ALA A 161 10.28 14.34 2.04
C ALA A 161 9.66 13.42 3.11
N PHE A 162 9.58 13.90 4.36
CA PHE A 162 8.95 13.20 5.46
C PHE A 162 7.45 13.01 5.22
N ASP A 163 6.72 14.08 4.89
CA ASP A 163 5.27 14.01 4.63
C ASP A 163 4.97 13.07 3.46
N ARG A 164 5.68 13.21 2.33
CA ARG A 164 5.51 12.33 1.17
C ARG A 164 5.89 10.89 1.49
N GLY A 165 6.97 10.68 2.25
CA GLY A 165 7.42 9.36 2.68
C GLY A 165 6.43 8.67 3.62
N VAL A 166 5.91 9.39 4.61
CA VAL A 166 4.89 8.87 5.54
C VAL A 166 3.58 8.61 4.81
N ASN A 167 3.08 9.55 4.00
CA ASN A 167 1.83 9.40 3.27
C ASN A 167 1.89 8.23 2.28
N ARG A 168 2.95 8.11 1.47
CA ARG A 168 3.11 6.95 0.58
C ARG A 168 3.34 5.66 1.36
N GLY A 169 4.08 5.72 2.47
CA GLY A 169 4.33 4.56 3.32
C GLY A 169 3.05 4.00 3.96
N LEU A 170 2.18 4.87 4.49
CA LEU A 170 0.87 4.49 5.04
C LEU A 170 -0.08 3.99 3.95
N TYR A 171 0.00 4.56 2.75
CA TYR A 171 -0.76 4.08 1.59
C TYR A 171 -0.32 2.69 1.12
N SER A 172 0.98 2.36 1.22
CA SER A 172 1.52 1.05 0.80
C SER A 172 1.18 -0.07 1.78
N ASN A 173 1.48 0.14 3.08
CA ASN A 173 1.31 -0.92 4.09
C ASN A 173 -0.02 -0.90 4.83
N GLU A 174 -0.88 0.09 4.57
CA GLU A 174 -2.20 0.26 5.20
C GLU A 174 -2.18 0.26 6.74
N ALA A 175 -1.04 0.56 7.37
CA ALA A 175 -0.96 0.60 8.82
C ALA A 175 -1.79 1.77 9.37
N GLY A 176 -2.66 1.50 10.36
CA GLY A 176 -3.53 2.54 10.91
C GLY A 176 -4.80 2.80 10.10
N GLN A 177 -4.97 2.19 8.92
CA GLN A 177 -6.18 2.35 8.11
C GLN A 177 -7.33 1.45 8.59
N GLY A 178 -7.02 0.33 9.25
CA GLY A 178 -8.03 -0.60 9.77
C GLY A 178 -8.71 -1.48 8.72
N SER A 179 -8.25 -1.48 7.47
CA SER A 179 -8.69 -2.36 6.37
C SER A 179 -8.17 -3.79 6.50
N ALA A 180 -6.86 -3.96 6.68
CA ALA A 180 -6.22 -5.29 6.80
C ALA A 180 -6.86 -6.20 7.88
N PRO A 181 -7.22 -5.72 9.08
CA PRO A 181 -7.89 -6.53 10.10
C PRO A 181 -9.22 -7.14 9.64
N ILE A 182 -9.90 -6.56 8.65
CA ILE A 182 -11.15 -7.12 8.10
C ILE A 182 -10.85 -8.44 7.37
N ALA A 183 -9.78 -8.49 6.57
CA ALA A 183 -9.35 -9.70 5.88
C ALA A 183 -8.83 -10.76 6.87
N HIS A 184 -7.97 -10.34 7.81
CA HIS A 184 -7.41 -11.24 8.83
C HIS A 184 -8.46 -11.82 9.78
N ALA A 185 -9.61 -11.17 9.96
CA ALA A 185 -10.70 -11.72 10.77
C ALA A 185 -11.15 -13.11 10.28
N SER A 186 -11.02 -13.37 8.97
CA SER A 186 -11.39 -14.65 8.37
C SER A 186 -10.37 -15.78 8.59
N ALA A 187 -9.16 -15.47 9.08
CA ALA A 187 -8.10 -16.43 9.29
C ALA A 187 -8.43 -17.41 10.43
N ARG A 188 -8.04 -18.67 10.25
CA ARG A 188 -8.21 -19.71 11.28
C ARG A 188 -6.94 -19.79 12.11
N THR A 189 -6.99 -19.23 13.30
CA THR A 189 -5.97 -19.41 14.34
C THR A 189 -6.65 -19.68 15.69
N ASP A 190 -5.91 -20.31 16.58
CA ASP A 190 -6.32 -20.66 17.93
C ASP A 190 -6.32 -19.43 18.85
N GLU A 191 -5.26 -18.60 18.76
CA GLU A 191 -5.12 -17.39 19.56
C GLU A 191 -5.12 -16.11 18.70
N PRO A 192 -5.88 -15.06 19.07
CA PRO A 192 -5.93 -13.80 18.33
C PRO A 192 -4.55 -13.15 18.11
N ALA A 193 -3.64 -13.31 19.07
CA ALA A 193 -2.30 -12.75 19.02
C ALA A 193 -1.41 -13.41 17.95
N ASP A 194 -1.68 -14.67 17.60
CA ASP A 194 -0.92 -15.38 16.57
C ASP A 194 -1.17 -14.73 15.19
N GLU A 195 -2.43 -14.41 14.88
CA GLU A 195 -2.76 -13.69 13.65
C GLU A 195 -2.23 -12.26 13.67
N GLY A 196 -2.23 -11.61 14.83
CA GLY A 196 -1.57 -10.33 15.04
C GLY A 196 -0.09 -10.38 14.70
N MET A 197 0.61 -11.45 15.10
CA MET A 197 2.03 -11.65 14.78
C MET A 197 2.26 -11.86 13.28
N VAL A 198 1.38 -12.60 12.61
CA VAL A 198 1.45 -12.80 11.16
C VAL A 198 1.30 -11.48 10.41
N SER A 199 0.42 -10.58 10.86
CA SER A 199 0.17 -9.30 10.18
C SER A 199 1.34 -8.31 10.24
N ILE A 200 2.31 -8.51 11.14
CA ILE A 200 3.57 -7.74 11.17
C ILE A 200 4.38 -7.95 9.88
N LEU A 201 4.28 -9.13 9.28
CA LEU A 201 4.99 -9.45 8.05
C LEU A 201 4.55 -8.57 6.88
N GLU A 202 3.32 -8.07 6.88
CA GLU A 202 2.79 -7.23 5.80
C GLU A 202 3.60 -5.93 5.64
N PRO A 203 3.67 -4.99 6.61
CA PRO A 203 4.49 -3.79 6.46
C PRO A 203 5.98 -4.07 6.30
N PHE A 204 6.47 -5.19 6.84
CA PHE A 204 7.87 -5.58 6.68
C PHE A 204 8.18 -5.94 5.23
N ILE A 205 7.43 -6.87 4.64
CA ILE A 205 7.64 -7.30 3.26
C ILE A 205 7.33 -6.15 2.30
N ASP A 206 6.19 -5.48 2.46
CA ASP A 206 5.80 -4.38 1.56
C ASP A 206 6.78 -3.20 1.63
N THR A 207 6.95 -2.60 2.80
CA THR A 207 7.67 -1.32 2.86
C THR A 207 9.17 -1.48 3.11
N ILE A 208 9.59 -2.41 3.97
CA ILE A 208 11.02 -2.55 4.32
C ILE A 208 11.77 -3.32 3.23
N ILE A 209 11.13 -4.30 2.58
CA ILE A 209 11.76 -5.08 1.51
C ILE A 209 11.40 -4.48 0.16
N ILE A 210 10.12 -4.53 -0.25
CA ILE A 210 9.73 -4.20 -1.62
C ILE A 210 9.92 -2.71 -1.93
N CYS A 211 9.37 -1.79 -1.12
CA CYS A 211 9.55 -0.34 -1.38
C CYS A 211 11.02 0.10 -1.30
N THR A 212 11.83 -0.48 -0.42
CA THR A 212 13.28 -0.19 -0.37
C THR A 212 13.98 -0.66 -1.63
N ILE A 213 13.66 -1.87 -2.13
CA ILE A 213 14.18 -2.35 -3.42
C ILE A 213 13.73 -1.43 -4.55
N THR A 214 12.46 -0.99 -4.57
CA THR A 214 11.96 -0.01 -5.55
C THR A 214 12.78 1.29 -5.51
N GLY A 215 13.02 1.83 -4.31
CA GLY A 215 13.83 3.03 -4.12
C GLY A 215 15.24 2.84 -4.65
N LEU A 216 15.86 1.69 -4.39
CA LEU A 216 17.19 1.38 -4.90
C LEU A 216 17.22 1.19 -6.42
N VAL A 217 16.20 0.60 -7.04
CA VAL A 217 16.06 0.53 -8.50
C VAL A 217 16.09 1.93 -9.10
N ILE A 218 15.29 2.85 -8.56
CA ILE A 218 15.20 4.24 -9.04
C ILE A 218 16.53 4.98 -8.84
N LEU A 219 17.12 4.89 -7.65
CA LEU A 219 18.34 5.65 -7.33
C LEU A 219 19.58 5.10 -8.04
N SER A 220 19.75 3.77 -8.06
CA SER A 220 20.93 3.12 -8.64
C SER A 220 20.99 3.21 -10.17
N SER A 221 19.83 3.23 -10.84
CA SER A 221 19.73 3.42 -12.29
C SER A 221 20.02 4.85 -12.75
N GLY A 222 19.92 5.84 -11.85
CA GLY A 222 20.18 7.25 -12.16
C GLY A 222 19.06 7.96 -12.93
N VAL A 223 17.98 7.25 -13.31
CA VAL A 223 16.84 7.80 -14.07
C VAL A 223 16.17 8.97 -13.35
N TRP A 224 16.26 9.03 -12.02
CA TRP A 224 15.71 10.14 -11.23
C TRP A 224 16.38 11.51 -11.51
N LYS A 225 17.53 11.52 -12.20
CA LYS A 225 18.22 12.75 -12.64
C LYS A 225 17.82 13.16 -14.06
N GLU A 226 17.13 12.30 -14.80
CA GLU A 226 16.71 12.56 -16.17
C GLU A 226 15.40 13.35 -16.19
N LYS A 227 15.23 14.19 -17.22
CA LYS A 227 13.97 14.89 -17.47
C LYS A 227 13.14 14.06 -18.42
N PHE A 228 11.96 13.65 -17.95
CA PHE A 228 10.95 13.00 -18.78
C PHE A 228 9.81 14.00 -19.04
N ASP A 229 9.28 13.98 -20.26
CA ASP A 229 8.00 14.62 -20.54
C ASP A 229 6.92 13.82 -19.83
N ASN A 230 6.43 14.37 -18.72
CA ASN A 230 5.40 13.76 -17.90
C ASN A 230 4.06 14.44 -18.17
N GLU A 231 3.07 13.66 -18.59
CA GLU A 231 1.67 14.09 -18.47
C GLU A 231 1.21 13.87 -17.04
N PHE A 232 1.19 14.95 -16.26
CA PHE A 232 0.70 14.89 -14.88
C PHE A 232 -0.80 14.64 -14.88
N GLN A 233 -1.24 13.71 -14.02
CA GLN A 233 -2.67 13.53 -13.77
C GLN A 233 -3.25 14.85 -13.26
N ARG A 234 -4.46 15.22 -13.73
CA ARG A 234 -5.13 16.45 -13.26
C ARG A 234 -5.27 16.54 -11.74
N ALA A 235 -5.40 15.40 -11.06
CA ALA A 235 -5.50 15.34 -9.61
C ALA A 235 -4.19 15.73 -8.89
N ASP A 236 -3.04 15.60 -9.56
CA ASP A 236 -1.72 15.94 -9.02
C ASP A 236 -1.31 17.40 -9.35
N MET A 237 -2.12 18.12 -10.12
CA MET A 237 -1.84 19.49 -10.56
C MET A 237 -2.63 20.50 -9.73
N ASN A 238 -1.90 21.39 -9.05
CA ASN A 238 -2.49 22.60 -8.49
C ASN A 238 -2.39 23.73 -9.52
N PHE A 239 -3.52 24.13 -10.08
CA PHE A 239 -3.60 25.28 -10.97
C PHE A 239 -3.53 26.56 -10.13
N VAL A 240 -2.35 27.15 -10.08
CA VAL A 240 -2.19 28.50 -9.51
C VAL A 240 -2.77 29.47 -10.53
N ALA A 241 -4.01 29.91 -10.29
CA ALA A 241 -4.58 31.03 -11.04
C ALA A 241 -3.73 32.27 -10.73
N GLY A 242 -3.13 32.85 -11.76
CA GLY A 242 -2.46 34.15 -11.71
C GLY A 242 -3.45 35.29 -11.76
#